data_AF-U7LGE0-F1
#
_entry.id   AF-U7LGE0-F1
#
_cell.length_a   1.000
_cell.length_b   1.000
_cell.length_c   1.000
_cell.angle_alpha   90.00
_cell.angle_beta   90.00
_cell.angle_gamma   90.00
#
_symmetry.space_group_name_H-M   'P 1'
#
loop_
_entity.id
_entity.type
_entity.pdbx_description
1 polymer ?
#
loop_
_entity_poly.entity_id
_entity_poly.type
_entity_poly.pdbx_seq_one_letter_code
_entity_poly.pdbx_strand_id
1 'polypeptide(L)'
;MAVKIKLQRLGKVRAAEYRVVIADARTRRNGKVIENIGIYHPKEEPSLIQIDSERAQHWLSVGAQPTEPVLALLKVTGDWQKHKGLPGAEGTLKVAEEKKSKLEIFNEALAEANNGPTIEAITEKKKKAKEEAEKKAAEEAAAAEAAAAAAGEADAEAEEKAEEASEESAE
;
A
#
# COMPACT_ATOMS: atom_id res chain seq x y z
N MET A 1 28.16 12.30 42.72
CA MET A 1 27.31 11.13 42.40
C MET A 1 25.95 11.71 42.08
N ALA A 2 25.54 11.70 40.82
CA ALA A 2 24.31 12.37 40.39
C ALA A 2 23.73 11.60 39.22
N VAL A 3 22.46 11.19 39.35
CA VAL A 3 21.70 10.59 38.26
C VAL A 3 21.25 11.71 37.33
N LYS A 4 21.50 11.54 36.03
CA LYS A 4 21.11 12.51 35.00
C LYS A 4 20.19 11.86 33.97
N ILE A 5 19.28 12.65 33.44
CA ILE A 5 18.49 12.27 32.27
C ILE A 5 19.23 12.78 31.03
N LYS A 6 19.73 11.83 30.22
CA LYS A 6 20.63 12.07 29.08
C LYS A 6 19.99 11.54 27.80
N LEU A 7 20.42 12.08 26.66
CA LEU A 7 20.13 11.49 25.36
C LEU A 7 21.24 10.51 24.97
N GLN A 8 20.86 9.24 24.80
CA GLN A 8 21.74 8.23 24.24
C GLN A 8 21.59 8.21 22.72
N ARG A 9 22.69 8.43 21.99
CA ARG A 9 22.68 8.44 20.52
C ARG A 9 22.71 7.02 19.98
N LEU A 10 21.71 6.71 19.17
CA LEU A 10 21.56 5.52 18.33
C LEU A 10 21.43 5.95 16.85
N GLY A 11 21.11 4.97 16.01
CA GLY A 11 20.92 5.16 14.58
C GLY A 11 22.23 5.16 13.78
N LYS A 12 22.08 5.38 12.47
CA LYS A 12 23.16 5.36 11.48
C LYS A 12 23.77 6.74 11.28
N VAL A 13 24.82 6.81 10.47
CA VAL A 13 25.38 8.08 10.00
C VAL A 13 24.26 8.85 9.27
N ARG A 14 24.10 10.15 9.57
CA ARG A 14 23.07 11.05 9.02
C ARG A 14 21.60 10.70 9.34
N ALA A 15 21.32 9.68 10.15
CA ALA A 15 19.99 9.45 10.72
C ALA A 15 20.16 9.14 12.21
N ALA A 16 20.20 10.22 13.01
CA ALA A 16 20.38 10.13 14.44
C ALA A 16 19.02 9.90 15.12
N GLU A 17 18.98 8.85 15.93
CA GLU A 17 17.85 8.51 16.80
C GLU A 17 18.35 8.57 18.23
N TYR A 18 17.52 9.05 19.15
CA TYR A 18 17.90 9.20 20.55
C TYR A 18 16.94 8.44 21.46
N ARG A 19 17.49 7.83 22.49
CA ARG A 19 16.71 7.34 23.64
C ARG A 19 16.87 8.32 24.79
N VAL A 20 15.78 8.62 25.46
CA VAL A 20 15.76 9.39 26.71
C VAL A 20 16.05 8.42 27.85
N VAL A 21 17.27 8.48 28.38
CA VAL A 21 17.78 7.47 29.31
C VAL A 21 18.18 8.08 30.64
N ILE A 22 18.06 7.26 31.68
CA ILE A 22 18.44 7.61 33.04
C ILE A 22 19.73 6.88 33.37
N ALA A 23 20.78 7.65 33.63
CA ALA A 23 22.10 7.10 33.87
C ALA A 23 22.89 7.96 34.86
N ASP A 24 23.83 7.34 35.58
CA ASP A 24 24.78 8.07 36.41
C ASP A 24 25.60 9.05 35.56
N ALA A 25 25.93 10.22 36.11
CA ALA A 25 26.68 11.26 35.43
C ALA A 25 28.02 10.77 34.85
N ARG A 26 28.71 9.83 35.51
CA ARG A 26 30.06 9.35 35.16
C ARG A 26 30.06 8.34 34.00
N THR A 27 28.90 7.79 33.63
CA THR A 27 28.84 6.80 32.56
C THR A 27 29.07 7.46 31.20
N ARG A 28 29.73 6.71 30.30
CA ARG A 28 29.87 7.09 28.88
C ARG A 28 28.50 7.31 28.24
N ARG A 29 28.42 8.16 27.22
CA ARG A 29 27.16 8.55 26.54
C ARG A 29 26.28 7.36 26.14
N ASN A 30 26.87 6.32 25.56
CA ASN A 30 26.17 5.12 25.09
C ASN A 30 26.36 3.92 26.04
N GLY A 31 26.54 4.20 27.34
CA GLY A 31 26.97 3.27 28.38
C GLY A 31 25.87 2.43 29.00
N LYS A 32 26.16 1.92 30.21
CA LYS A 32 25.16 1.26 31.05
C LYS A 32 24.12 2.30 31.48
N VAL A 33 22.86 1.93 31.33
CA VAL A 33 21.68 2.72 31.65
C VAL A 33 20.95 2.05 32.81
N ILE A 34 20.29 2.84 33.65
CA ILE A 34 19.40 2.36 34.72
C ILE A 34 18.04 2.03 34.10
N GLU A 35 17.47 3.00 33.39
CA GLU A 35 16.16 2.88 32.76
C GLU A 35 16.07 3.70 31.46
N ASN A 36 15.29 3.22 30.50
CA ASN A 36 14.92 3.95 29.29
C ASN A 36 13.46 4.44 29.43
N ILE A 37 13.27 5.76 29.42
CA ILE A 37 11.96 6.38 29.65
C ILE A 37 11.33 6.96 28.38
N GLY A 38 12.02 6.91 27.23
CA GLY A 38 11.45 7.49 26.02
C GLY A 38 12.34 7.44 24.78
N ILE A 39 11.78 7.93 23.68
CA ILE A 39 12.44 8.07 22.38
C ILE A 39 12.30 9.49 21.84
N TYR A 40 13.31 9.91 21.08
CA TYR A 40 13.34 11.20 20.42
C TYR A 40 13.98 11.06 19.02
N HIS A 41 13.19 11.33 17.98
CA HIS A 41 13.65 11.34 16.59
C HIS A 41 13.56 12.75 15.99
N PRO A 42 14.69 13.50 15.96
CA PRO A 42 14.70 14.87 15.44
C PRO A 42 14.55 14.96 13.91
N LYS A 43 14.73 13.85 13.19
CA LYS A 43 14.71 13.84 11.71
C LYS A 43 13.32 13.55 11.13
N GLU A 44 12.36 13.19 11.98
CA GLU A 44 10.97 13.06 11.58
C GLU A 44 10.32 14.45 11.54
N GLU A 45 9.37 14.64 10.63
CA GLU A 45 8.59 15.87 10.47
C GLU A 45 7.12 15.52 10.68
N PRO A 46 6.48 15.97 11.78
CA PRO A 46 7.07 16.58 12.99
C PRO A 46 7.95 15.62 13.80
N SER A 47 8.84 16.17 14.64
CA SER A 47 9.78 15.37 15.43
C SER A 47 9.06 14.46 16.42
N LEU A 48 9.32 13.15 16.35
CA LEU A 48 8.73 12.18 17.25
C LEU A 48 9.33 12.30 18.65
N ILE A 49 8.48 12.60 19.63
CA ILE A 49 8.83 12.65 21.05
C ILE A 49 7.83 11.75 21.78
N GLN A 50 8.33 10.69 22.39
CA GLN A 50 7.53 9.83 23.26
C GLN A 50 8.28 9.65 24.57
N ILE A 51 7.67 10.07 25.68
CA ILE A 51 8.24 9.98 27.02
C ILE A 51 7.16 9.37 27.91
N ASP A 52 7.55 8.38 28.72
CA ASP A 52 6.70 7.86 29.78
C ASP A 52 6.63 8.90 30.91
N SER A 53 5.48 9.59 30.97
CA SER A 53 5.25 10.65 31.96
C SER A 53 5.31 10.13 33.40
N GLU A 54 4.82 8.93 33.70
CA GLU A 54 4.83 8.41 35.07
C GLU A 54 6.27 8.21 35.56
N ARG A 55 7.09 7.56 34.73
CA ARG A 55 8.51 7.33 35.03
C ARG A 55 9.29 8.63 35.05
N ALA A 56 9.02 9.56 34.14
CA ALA A 56 9.65 10.88 34.15
C ALA A 56 9.38 11.62 35.47
N GLN A 57 8.14 11.64 35.96
CA GLN A 57 7.79 12.27 37.23
C GLN A 57 8.48 11.61 38.42
N HIS A 58 8.53 10.28 38.47
CA HIS A 58 9.24 9.55 39.53
C HIS A 58 10.73 9.93 39.57
N TRP A 59 11.40 9.97 38.42
CA TRP A 59 12.83 10.25 38.40
C TRP A 59 13.16 11.72 38.68
N LEU A 60 12.29 12.64 38.27
CA LEU A 60 12.41 14.04 38.65
C LEU A 60 12.20 14.23 40.17
N SER A 61 11.29 13.47 40.79
CA SER A 61 11.03 13.57 42.24
C SER A 61 12.18 13.04 43.10
N VAL A 62 12.89 11.99 42.66
CA VAL A 62 14.12 11.50 43.32
C VAL A 62 15.36 12.38 43.04
N GLY A 63 15.19 13.48 42.29
CA GLY A 63 16.23 14.49 42.06
C GLY A 63 17.10 14.26 40.84
N ALA A 64 16.68 13.43 39.87
CA ALA A 64 17.41 13.27 38.62
C ALA A 64 17.49 14.60 37.87
N GLN A 65 18.70 14.96 37.42
CA GLN A 65 18.93 16.24 36.75
C GLN A 65 18.86 16.07 35.22
N PRO A 66 17.90 16.68 34.52
CA PRO A 66 17.85 16.64 33.06
C PRO A 66 18.99 17.44 32.44
N THR A 67 19.50 16.97 31.30
CA THR A 67 20.40 17.76 30.45
C THR A 67 19.60 18.78 29.63
N GLU A 68 20.25 19.86 29.17
CA GLU A 68 19.60 20.94 28.41
C GLU A 68 18.68 20.48 27.27
N PRO A 69 19.09 19.56 26.35
CA PRO A 69 18.18 19.10 25.30
C PRO A 69 17.00 18.29 25.86
N VAL A 70 17.22 17.50 26.92
CA VAL A 70 16.13 16.73 27.56
C VAL A 70 15.15 17.66 28.26
N LEU A 71 15.64 18.72 28.90
CA LEU A 71 14.79 19.73 29.52
C LEU A 71 13.92 20.45 28.48
N ALA A 72 14.42 20.69 27.28
CA ALA A 72 13.60 21.19 26.17
C ALA A 72 12.49 20.19 25.78
N LEU A 73 12.81 18.89 25.67
CA LEU A 73 11.80 17.86 25.38
C LEU A 73 10.74 17.77 26.47
N LEU A 74 11.14 17.72 27.75
CA LEU A 74 10.22 17.67 28.89
C LEU A 74 9.31 18.92 28.97
N LYS A 75 9.80 20.07 28.50
CA LYS A 75 8.98 21.29 28.37
C LYS A 75 7.95 21.19 27.26
N VAL A 76 8.27 20.53 26.15
CA VAL A 76 7.34 20.31 25.02
C VAL A 76 6.25 19.30 25.39
N THR A 77 6.63 18.23 26.11
CA THR A 77 5.68 17.21 26.60
C THR A 77 4.82 17.73 27.75
N GLY A 78 5.33 18.65 28.57
CA GLY A 78 4.63 19.20 29.74
C GLY A 78 5.04 18.58 31.07
N ASP A 79 5.86 17.52 31.04
CA ASP A 79 6.33 16.82 32.24
C ASP A 79 7.13 17.73 33.17
N TRP A 80 7.91 18.67 32.62
CA TRP A 80 8.67 19.61 33.44
C TRP A 80 7.75 20.59 34.20
N GLN A 81 6.72 21.09 33.52
CA GLN A 81 5.73 22.01 34.05
C GLN A 81 4.92 21.32 35.15
N LYS A 82 4.48 20.08 34.89
CA LYS A 82 3.81 19.23 35.87
C LYS A 82 4.67 18.99 37.12
N HIS A 83 5.96 18.73 36.95
CA HIS A 83 6.89 18.52 38.07
C HIS A 83 7.13 19.81 38.90
N LYS A 84 7.15 20.98 38.24
CA LYS A 84 7.39 22.28 38.89
C LYS A 84 6.13 23.01 39.35
N GLY A 85 4.94 22.49 39.03
CA GLY A 85 3.67 23.16 39.31
C GLY A 85 3.48 24.47 38.55
N LEU A 86 4.15 24.62 37.39
CA LEU A 86 4.05 25.81 36.56
C LEU A 86 2.88 25.66 35.57
N PRO A 87 2.11 26.72 35.29
CA PRO A 87 1.06 26.66 34.29
C PRO A 87 1.64 26.58 32.87
N GLY A 88 1.05 25.70 32.03
CA GLY A 88 1.06 25.83 30.57
C GLY A 88 2.08 25.06 29.75
N ALA A 89 2.00 23.71 29.67
CA ALA A 89 2.43 23.01 28.45
C ALA A 89 1.99 21.54 28.36
N GLU A 90 0.74 21.21 28.66
CA GLU A 90 0.21 19.94 28.13
C GLU A 90 -0.15 20.21 26.65
N GLY A 91 0.66 19.71 25.70
CA GLY A 91 0.24 19.65 24.29
C GLY A 91 0.92 20.57 23.27
N THR A 92 2.19 20.96 23.44
CA THR A 92 2.96 21.59 22.33
C THR A 92 3.51 20.55 21.33
N LEU A 93 3.26 19.26 21.59
CA LEU A 93 3.72 18.14 20.79
C LEU A 93 2.92 18.08 19.48
N LYS A 94 3.60 18.32 18.36
CA LYS A 94 3.01 18.17 17.02
C LYS A 94 3.00 16.68 16.66
N VAL A 95 1.83 16.16 16.31
CA VAL A 95 1.67 14.77 15.85
C VAL A 95 1.70 14.75 14.33
N ALA A 96 2.43 13.80 13.76
CA ALA A 96 2.45 13.60 12.31
C ALA A 96 1.07 13.14 11.83
N GLU A 97 0.59 13.71 10.73
CA GLU A 97 -0.63 13.22 10.10
C GLU A 97 -0.45 11.75 9.70
N GLU A 98 -1.45 10.92 10.03
CA GLU A 98 -1.42 9.49 9.73
C GLU A 98 -1.37 9.30 8.21
N LYS A 99 -0.26 8.74 7.71
CA LYS A 99 -0.12 8.41 6.29
C LYS A 99 -1.12 7.31 5.96
N LYS A 100 -1.98 7.54 4.95
CA LYS A 100 -2.91 6.53 4.39
C LYS A 100 -2.20 5.19 4.27
N SER A 101 -2.86 4.14 4.75
CA SER A 101 -2.26 2.82 4.83
C SER A 101 -1.92 2.29 3.43
N LYS A 102 -0.88 1.44 3.34
CA LYS A 102 -0.45 0.86 2.05
C LYS A 102 -1.58 0.11 1.34
N LEU A 103 -2.51 -0.46 2.10
CA LEU A 103 -3.70 -1.16 1.58
C LEU A 103 -4.71 -0.19 0.98
N GLU A 104 -4.95 0.96 1.61
CA GLU A 104 -5.85 1.97 1.06
C GLU A 104 -5.29 2.56 -0.24
N ILE A 105 -3.99 2.83 -0.28
CA ILE A 105 -3.31 3.28 -1.51
C ILE A 105 -3.40 2.22 -2.62
N PHE A 106 -3.23 0.94 -2.27
CA PHE A 106 -3.34 -0.16 -3.24
C PHE A 106 -4.77 -0.35 -3.76
N ASN A 107 -5.76 -0.26 -2.87
CA ASN A 107 -7.17 -0.39 -3.24
C ASN A 107 -7.65 0.81 -4.07
N GLU A 108 -7.20 2.03 -3.76
CA GLU A 108 -7.45 3.24 -4.54
C GLU A 108 -6.85 3.09 -5.96
N ALA A 109 -5.61 2.60 -6.07
CA ALA A 109 -4.97 2.34 -7.36
C ALA A 109 -5.68 1.23 -8.18
N LEU A 110 -6.18 0.17 -7.53
CA LEU A 110 -6.97 -0.88 -8.22
C LEU A 110 -8.33 -0.37 -8.68
N ALA A 111 -8.98 0.49 -7.88
CA ALA A 111 -10.25 1.10 -8.26
C ALA A 111 -10.08 2.05 -9.46
N GLU A 112 -8.99 2.81 -9.52
CA GLU A 112 -8.67 3.68 -10.65
C GLU A 112 -8.27 2.88 -11.91
N ALA A 113 -7.55 1.76 -11.74
CA ALA A 113 -7.24 0.85 -12.85
C ALA A 113 -8.50 0.18 -13.44
N ASN A 114 -9.48 -0.18 -12.60
CA ASN A 114 -10.73 -0.80 -13.04
C ASN A 114 -11.74 0.19 -13.65
N ASN A 115 -11.62 1.48 -13.35
CA ASN A 115 -12.53 2.54 -13.83
C ASN A 115 -11.85 3.54 -14.80
N GLY A 116 -10.65 3.24 -15.30
CA GLY A 116 -9.92 4.11 -16.21
C GLY A 116 -10.49 4.13 -17.63
N PRO A 117 -10.31 5.23 -18.40
CA PRO A 117 -10.81 5.39 -19.77
C PRO A 117 -10.22 4.36 -20.77
N THR A 118 -9.16 3.66 -20.37
CA THR A 118 -8.55 2.57 -21.13
C THR A 118 -9.42 1.31 -21.14
N ILE A 119 -10.14 0.97 -20.07
CA ILE A 119 -11.03 -0.20 -20.04
C ILE A 119 -12.30 0.07 -20.85
N GLU A 120 -12.87 1.27 -20.79
CA GLU A 120 -14.02 1.66 -21.62
C GLU A 120 -13.64 1.63 -23.11
N ALA A 121 -12.46 2.16 -23.49
CA ALA A 121 -11.97 2.09 -24.86
C ALA A 121 -11.67 0.65 -25.33
N ILE A 122 -11.16 -0.22 -24.45
CA ILE A 122 -10.91 -1.64 -24.77
C ILE A 122 -12.21 -2.43 -24.88
N THR A 123 -13.20 -2.15 -24.03
CA THR A 123 -14.51 -2.82 -24.08
C THR A 123 -15.32 -2.38 -25.30
N GLU A 124 -15.30 -1.10 -25.67
CA GLU A 124 -15.90 -0.64 -26.93
C GLU A 124 -15.20 -1.24 -28.17
N LYS A 125 -13.86 -1.28 -28.18
CA LYS A 125 -13.12 -1.86 -29.31
C LYS A 125 -13.33 -3.37 -29.42
N LYS A 126 -13.45 -4.08 -28.30
CA LYS A 126 -13.77 -5.51 -28.26
C LYS A 126 -15.23 -5.78 -28.65
N LYS A 127 -16.17 -4.91 -28.26
CA LYS A 127 -17.58 -5.00 -28.64
C LYS A 127 -17.77 -4.70 -30.13
N LYS A 128 -17.12 -3.66 -30.67
CA LYS A 128 -17.09 -3.36 -32.11
C LYS A 128 -16.43 -4.47 -32.92
N ALA A 129 -15.31 -5.03 -32.45
CA ALA A 129 -14.67 -6.17 -33.12
C ALA A 129 -15.54 -7.44 -33.11
N LYS A 130 -16.34 -7.65 -32.07
CA LYS A 130 -17.28 -8.79 -32.00
C LYS A 130 -18.50 -8.58 -32.89
N GLU A 131 -19.08 -7.39 -32.94
CA GLU A 131 -20.17 -7.04 -33.87
C GLU A 131 -19.71 -7.07 -35.33
N GLU A 132 -18.47 -6.66 -35.63
CA GLU A 132 -17.90 -6.70 -36.98
C GLU A 132 -17.58 -8.15 -37.41
N ALA A 133 -17.16 -9.00 -36.47
CA ALA A 133 -16.98 -10.43 -36.70
C ALA A 133 -18.32 -11.18 -36.89
N GLU A 134 -19.37 -10.85 -36.14
CA GLU A 134 -20.72 -11.41 -36.33
C GLU A 134 -21.35 -10.93 -37.64
N LYS A 135 -21.12 -9.67 -38.05
CA LYS A 135 -21.58 -9.16 -39.35
C LYS A 135 -20.84 -9.80 -40.52
N LYS A 136 -19.53 -10.00 -40.43
CA LYS A 136 -18.77 -10.75 -41.44
C LYS A 136 -19.19 -12.22 -41.52
N ALA A 137 -19.46 -12.86 -40.38
CA ALA A 137 -19.95 -14.23 -40.36
C ALA A 137 -21.36 -14.38 -40.94
N ALA A 138 -22.23 -13.37 -40.77
CA ALA A 138 -23.57 -13.36 -41.37
C ALA A 138 -23.53 -13.07 -42.88
N GLU A 139 -22.60 -12.23 -43.35
CA GLU A 139 -22.43 -11.91 -44.77
C GLU A 139 -21.76 -13.07 -45.54
N GLU A 140 -20.84 -13.81 -44.90
CA GLU A 140 -20.23 -15.03 -45.45
C GLU A 140 -21.22 -16.22 -45.48
N ALA A 141 -22.15 -16.31 -44.51
CA ALA A 141 -23.24 -17.28 -44.55
C ALA A 141 -24.27 -16.97 -45.66
N ALA A 142 -24.58 -15.69 -45.91
CA ALA A 142 -25.47 -15.29 -47.00
C ALA A 142 -24.83 -15.47 -48.40
N ALA A 143 -23.50 -15.31 -48.51
CA ALA A 143 -22.76 -15.57 -49.74
C ALA A 143 -22.63 -17.09 -50.05
N ALA A 144 -22.55 -17.93 -49.02
CA ALA A 144 -22.54 -19.39 -49.18
C ALA A 144 -23.90 -19.94 -49.63
N GLU A 145 -25.02 -19.35 -49.18
CA GLU A 145 -26.37 -19.75 -49.62
C GLU A 145 -26.68 -19.32 -51.07
N ALA A 146 -26.12 -18.20 -51.55
CA ALA A 146 -26.25 -17.76 -52.95
C ALA A 146 -25.38 -18.57 -53.94
N ALA A 147 -24.26 -19.14 -53.48
CA ALA A 147 -23.40 -19.98 -54.33
C ALA A 147 -23.93 -21.44 -54.45
N ALA A 148 -24.73 -21.92 -53.50
CA ALA A 148 -25.34 -23.25 -53.55
C ALA A 148 -26.56 -23.33 -54.48
N ALA A 149 -27.19 -22.20 -54.84
CA ALA A 149 -28.36 -22.16 -55.73
C ALA A 149 -28.03 -22.09 -57.23
N ALA A 150 -26.75 -22.04 -57.62
CA ALA A 150 -26.33 -21.94 -59.03
C ALA A 150 -25.56 -23.17 -59.56
N ALA A 151 -25.37 -24.22 -58.74
CA ALA A 151 -24.63 -25.42 -59.12
C ALA A 151 -25.53 -26.66 -59.15
N GLY A 152 -26.40 -26.71 -60.17
CA GLY A 152 -26.84 -27.92 -60.87
C GLY A 152 -27.98 -28.73 -60.22
N GLU A 153 -29.13 -28.98 -60.83
CA GLU A 153 -29.59 -28.80 -62.22
C GLU A 153 -28.66 -29.34 -63.34
N ALA A 154 -27.62 -30.10 -62.98
CA ALA A 154 -26.71 -30.75 -63.94
C ALA A 154 -26.34 -32.19 -63.50
N ASP A 155 -27.25 -32.86 -62.79
CA ASP A 155 -27.15 -34.27 -62.38
C ASP A 155 -28.49 -35.00 -62.62
N ALA A 156 -29.16 -34.68 -63.73
CA ALA A 156 -30.47 -35.24 -64.10
C ALA A 156 -30.45 -36.09 -65.40
N GLU A 157 -29.28 -36.34 -66.01
CA GLU A 157 -29.23 -37.08 -67.28
C GLU A 157 -27.88 -37.79 -67.50
N ALA A 158 -27.35 -38.49 -66.49
CA ALA A 158 -26.19 -39.37 -66.67
C ALA A 158 -26.04 -40.41 -65.54
N GLU A 159 -27.05 -41.24 -65.30
CA GLU A 159 -26.90 -42.69 -65.01
C GLU A 159 -28.25 -43.35 -64.67
N GLU A 160 -29.27 -43.08 -65.50
CA GLU A 160 -30.32 -44.04 -65.89
C GLU A 160 -29.71 -45.21 -66.71
N LYS A 161 -28.53 -45.66 -66.30
CA LYS A 161 -27.69 -46.65 -66.97
C LYS A 161 -26.78 -47.39 -65.97
N ALA A 162 -27.29 -47.62 -64.76
CA ALA A 162 -26.75 -48.61 -63.83
C ALA A 162 -27.84 -49.49 -63.18
N GLU A 163 -29.12 -49.19 -63.45
CA GLU A 163 -30.30 -49.97 -63.01
C GLU A 163 -30.74 -50.98 -64.10
N GLU A 164 -29.82 -51.83 -64.57
CA GLU A 164 -30.18 -53.04 -65.37
C GLU A 164 -29.11 -54.16 -65.28
N ALA A 165 -28.33 -54.23 -64.18
CA ALA A 165 -27.26 -55.24 -64.06
C ALA A 165 -27.03 -55.84 -62.64
N SER A 166 -27.94 -55.67 -61.68
CA SER A 166 -27.82 -56.35 -60.37
C SER A 166 -29.10 -57.04 -59.86
N GLU A 167 -30.12 -57.20 -60.72
CA GLU A 167 -31.24 -58.15 -60.51
C GLU A 167 -31.12 -59.37 -61.46
N GLU A 168 -29.90 -59.88 -61.66
CA GLU A 168 -29.69 -61.21 -62.28
C GLU A 168 -28.41 -61.87 -61.74
N SER A 169 -28.40 -62.12 -60.42
CA SER A 169 -27.65 -63.22 -59.80
C SER A 169 -28.29 -63.51 -58.45
N ALA A 170 -29.48 -64.10 -58.53
CA ALA A 170 -29.95 -65.02 -57.53
C ALA A 170 -29.08 -66.29 -57.61
N GLU A 171 -28.37 -66.58 -56.52
CA GLU A 171 -28.33 -67.91 -55.90
C GLU A 171 -27.85 -67.80 -54.44
#